data_AF-A0A7V1RBU8-F1
#
_entry.id   AF-A0A7V1RBU8-F1
#
_cell.length_a   1.000
_cell.length_b   1.000
_cell.length_c   1.000
_cell.angle_alpha   90.00
_cell.angle_beta   90.00
_cell.angle_gamma   90.00
#
_symmetry.space_group_name_H-M   'P 1'
#
loop_
_entity.id
_entity.type
_entity.pdbx_description
1 polymer ?
#
loop_
_entity_poly.entity_id
_entity_poly.type
_entity_poly.pdbx_seq_one_letter_code
_entity_poly.pdbx_strand_id
1 'polypeptide(L)' 'MSTETIRTPEVLESPAEPVDPPAFGRCPVCRKPLRPRDLLTGEPKAPPVGQGRLSRAICTGCGNIIEYVGNGRWRLANVN' A
#
# COMPACT_ATOMS: atom_id res chain seq x y z
N MET A 1 5.23 58.59 19.53
CA MET A 1 6.01 57.34 19.59
C MET A 1 5.10 56.23 19.09
N SER A 2 5.25 55.83 17.84
CA SER A 2 4.38 54.82 17.20
C SER A 2 5.07 53.47 17.30
N THR A 3 4.46 52.50 17.97
CA THR A 3 4.95 51.13 18.05
C THR A 3 4.42 50.33 16.86
N GLU A 4 5.30 49.99 15.93
CA GLU A 4 5.03 49.03 14.86
C GLU A 4 4.92 47.61 15.44
N THR A 5 3.74 47.00 15.29
CA THR A 5 3.52 45.59 15.62
C THR A 5 3.98 44.73 14.45
N ILE A 6 5.11 44.04 14.65
CA ILE A 6 5.69 43.07 13.72
C ILE A 6 4.71 41.91 13.53
N ARG A 7 4.26 41.69 12.28
CA ARG A 7 3.45 40.54 11.89
C ARG A 7 4.34 39.29 11.84
N THR A 8 4.16 38.39 12.79
CA THR A 8 4.70 37.02 12.72
C THR A 8 4.04 36.28 11.56
N PRO A 9 4.80 35.69 10.61
CA PRO A 9 4.21 34.80 9.63
C PRO A 9 3.77 33.52 10.35
N GLU A 10 2.45 33.30 10.42
CA GLU A 10 1.88 32.02 10.83
C GLU A 10 2.38 30.96 9.84
N VAL A 11 3.18 30.02 10.34
CA VAL A 11 3.59 28.83 9.62
C VAL A 11 2.33 28.02 9.36
N LEU A 12 1.82 28.07 8.13
CA LEU A 12 0.79 27.15 7.66
C LEU A 12 1.36 25.73 7.79
N GLU A 13 0.94 25.01 8.83
CA GLU A 13 1.05 23.55 8.89
C GLU A 13 0.21 22.98 7.74
N SER A 14 0.86 22.75 6.59
CA SER A 14 0.26 22.06 5.47
C SER A 14 -0.28 20.71 5.95
N PRO A 15 -1.56 20.38 5.74
CA PRO A 15 -2.09 19.08 6.11
C PRO A 15 -1.28 18.01 5.39
N ALA A 16 -0.65 17.13 6.16
CA ALA A 16 0.10 16.01 5.63
C ALA A 16 -0.79 15.26 4.63
N GLU A 17 -0.40 15.27 3.36
CA GLU A 17 -1.09 14.52 2.31
C GLU A 17 -1.26 13.08 2.80
N PRO A 18 -2.43 12.44 2.59
CA PRO A 18 -2.61 11.06 2.99
C PRO A 18 -1.57 10.22 2.23
N VAL A 19 -0.50 9.83 2.94
CA VAL A 19 0.57 9.01 2.39
C VAL A 19 -0.07 7.67 2.09
N ASP A 20 -0.37 7.46 0.82
CA ASP A 20 -0.86 6.19 0.32
C ASP A 20 0.04 5.06 0.85
N PRO A 21 -0.53 4.00 1.47
CA PRO A 21 0.28 2.95 2.05
C PRO A 21 1.17 2.32 0.97
N PRO A 22 2.42 1.96 1.31
CA PRO A 22 3.38 1.47 0.34
C PRO A 22 2.80 0.29 -0.43
N ALA A 23 2.90 0.36 -1.77
CA ALA A 23 2.47 -0.73 -2.61
C ALA A 23 3.40 -1.93 -2.39
N PHE A 24 2.84 -3.08 -2.01
CA PHE A 24 3.59 -4.33 -1.86
C PHE A 24 3.80 -5.00 -3.21
N GLY A 25 4.27 -4.25 -4.22
CA GLY A 25 4.41 -4.73 -5.60
C GLY A 25 3.17 -4.51 -6.47
N ARG A 26 3.12 -5.24 -7.60
CA ARG A 26 2.08 -5.09 -8.63
C ARG A 26 1.50 -6.44 -9.03
N CYS A 27 0.23 -6.43 -9.45
CA CYS A 27 -0.43 -7.61 -9.99
C CYS A 27 0.29 -8.08 -11.26
N PRO A 28 0.65 -9.38 -11.39
CA PRO A 28 1.29 -9.91 -12.58
C PRO A 28 0.35 -9.93 -13.79
N VAL A 29 -0.97 -9.80 -13.58
CA VAL A 29 -1.99 -9.81 -14.63
C VAL A 29 -2.35 -8.38 -15.06
N CYS A 30 -2.96 -7.59 -14.17
CA CYS A 30 -3.48 -6.26 -14.51
C CYS A 30 -2.52 -5.10 -14.20
N ARG A 31 -1.34 -5.39 -13.65
CA ARG A 31 -0.28 -4.41 -13.30
C ARG A 31 -0.69 -3.32 -12.28
N LYS A 32 -1.90 -3.40 -11.70
CA LYS A 32 -2.34 -2.52 -10.61
C LYS A 32 -1.46 -2.69 -9.37
N PRO A 33 -1.19 -1.61 -8.62
CA PRO A 33 -0.47 -1.70 -7.35
C PRO A 33 -1.25 -2.57 -6.36
N LEU A 34 -0.56 -3.47 -5.70
CA LEU A 34 -1.16 -4.36 -4.72
C LEU A 34 -0.94 -3.79 -3.32
N ARG A 35 -2.04 -3.62 -2.61
CA ARG A 35 -2.07 -3.17 -1.22
C ARG A 35 -2.80 -4.23 -0.38
N PRO A 36 -2.25 -5.46 -0.29
CA PRO A 36 -2.82 -6.49 0.57
C PRO A 36 -2.94 -5.95 2.00
N ARG A 37 -4.03 -6.32 2.65
CA ARG A 37 -4.28 -6.02 4.05
C ARG A 37 -4.32 -7.32 4.82
N ASP A 38 -3.74 -7.31 6.00
CA ASP A 38 -3.91 -8.39 6.95
C ASP A 38 -5.39 -8.46 7.36
N LEU A 39 -6.00 -9.64 7.27
CA LEU A 39 -7.44 -9.79 7.49
C LEU A 39 -7.83 -9.61 8.96
N LEU A 40 -6.89 -9.75 9.88
CA LEU A 40 -7.14 -9.67 11.33
C LEU A 40 -7.00 -8.22 11.82
N THR A 41 -5.93 -7.55 11.39
CA THR A 41 -5.56 -6.21 11.86
C THR A 41 -6.01 -5.09 10.90
N GLY A 42 -6.33 -5.42 9.65
CA GLY A 42 -6.64 -4.44 8.60
C GLY A 42 -5.41 -3.66 8.11
N GLU A 43 -4.25 -3.91 8.70
CA GLU A 43 -3.02 -3.19 8.40
C GLU A 43 -2.49 -3.57 7.01
N PRO A 44 -1.92 -2.60 6.26
CA PRO A 44 -1.28 -2.87 4.98
C PRO A 44 -0.06 -3.78 5.21
N LYS A 45 -0.16 -5.04 4.79
CA LYS A 45 0.85 -6.07 5.03
C LYS A 45 0.89 -7.06 3.89
N ALA A 46 2.10 -7.35 3.40
CA ALA A 46 2.29 -8.44 2.44
C ALA A 46 2.01 -9.80 3.10
N PRO A 47 1.45 -10.77 2.36
CA PRO A 47 1.37 -12.16 2.81
C PRO A 47 2.76 -12.71 3.17
N PRO A 48 2.86 -13.75 4.02
CA PRO A 48 4.12 -14.46 4.23
C PRO A 48 4.64 -15.03 2.90
N VAL A 49 5.96 -15.08 2.72
CA VAL A 49 6.59 -15.64 1.51
C VAL A 49 6.64 -17.16 1.59
N GLY A 50 6.31 -17.86 0.50
CA GLY A 50 6.57 -19.31 0.37
C GLY A 50 5.69 -20.24 1.21
N GLN A 51 4.65 -19.74 1.89
CA GLN A 51 3.71 -20.53 2.69
C GLN A 51 2.47 -21.00 1.89
N GLY A 52 2.61 -21.12 0.56
CA GLY A 52 1.56 -21.62 -0.32
C GLY A 52 0.26 -20.82 -0.21
N ARG A 53 -0.82 -21.44 0.30
CA ARG A 53 -2.12 -20.77 0.47
C ARG A 53 -2.06 -19.49 1.29
N LEU A 54 -1.20 -19.43 2.32
CA LEU A 54 -1.05 -18.25 3.16
C LEU A 54 -0.31 -17.11 2.43
N SER A 55 0.44 -17.43 1.39
CA SER A 55 1.08 -16.46 0.51
C SER A 55 0.13 -15.89 -0.54
N ARG A 56 -1.14 -16.36 -0.60
CA ARG A 56 -2.09 -15.96 -1.64
C ARG A 56 -2.90 -14.73 -1.26
N ALA A 57 -3.19 -13.92 -2.26
CA ALA A 57 -4.12 -12.80 -2.17
C ALA A 57 -5.00 -12.76 -3.43
N ILE A 58 -6.17 -12.14 -3.32
CA ILE A 58 -7.03 -11.85 -4.46
C ILE A 58 -6.73 -10.42 -4.90
N CYS A 59 -6.42 -10.22 -6.19
CA CYS A 59 -6.25 -8.88 -6.72
C CYS A 59 -7.61 -8.17 -6.78
N THR A 60 -7.79 -7.08 -6.03
CA THR A 60 -9.01 -6.25 -6.07
C THR A 60 -9.27 -5.60 -7.44
N GLY A 61 -8.25 -5.56 -8.29
CA GLY A 61 -8.32 -4.97 -9.62
C GLY A 61 -8.85 -5.88 -10.72
N CYS A 62 -8.53 -7.18 -10.69
CA CYS A 62 -8.89 -8.15 -11.74
C CYS A 62 -9.41 -9.50 -11.21
N GLY A 63 -9.60 -9.64 -9.89
CA GLY A 63 -10.15 -10.84 -9.26
C GLY A 63 -9.25 -12.08 -9.27
N ASN A 64 -8.07 -12.03 -9.88
CA ASN A 64 -7.18 -13.18 -9.97
C ASN A 64 -6.53 -13.50 -8.62
N ILE A 65 -6.41 -14.80 -8.31
CA ILE A 65 -5.66 -15.29 -7.17
C ILE A 65 -4.17 -15.27 -7.52
N ILE A 66 -3.41 -14.52 -6.75
CA ILE A 66 -1.98 -14.31 -6.93
C ILE A 66 -1.25 -14.77 -5.67
N GLU A 67 0.00 -15.17 -5.81
CA GLU A 67 0.84 -15.64 -4.72
C GLU A 67 2.07 -14.77 -4.57
N TYR A 68 2.33 -14.34 -3.35
CA TYR A 68 3.45 -13.50 -3.00
C TYR A 68 4.73 -14.34 -2.91
N VAL A 69 5.71 -13.97 -3.72
CA VAL A 69 7.01 -14.66 -3.84
C VAL A 69 8.12 -13.93 -3.06
N GLY A 70 7.80 -12.77 -2.46
CA GLY A 70 8.76 -11.94 -1.73
C GLY A 70 9.28 -10.77 -2.55
N ASN A 71 9.88 -9.78 -1.87
CA ASN A 71 10.49 -8.59 -2.47
C ASN A 71 9.56 -7.84 -3.46
N GLY A 72 8.27 -7.73 -3.15
CA GLY A 72 7.30 -7.08 -4.04
C GLY A 72 6.94 -7.87 -5.30
N ARG A 73 7.36 -9.14 -5.41
CA ARG A 73 7.07 -10.01 -6.55
C ARG A 73 5.86 -10.90 -6.29
N TRP A 74 5.05 -11.06 -7.33
CA TRP A 74 3.83 -11.85 -7.31
C TRP A 74 3.80 -12.77 -8.53
N ARG A 75 3.25 -13.97 -8.34
CA ARG A 75 2.94 -14.90 -9.43
C ARG A 75 1.45 -15.22 -9.46
N LEU A 76 0.97 -15.72 -10.59
CA LEU A 76 -0.38 -16.24 -10.68
C LEU A 76 -0.45 -17.56 -9.89
N ALA A 77 -1.41 -17.70 -8.98
CA ALA A 77 -1.50 -18.89 -8.12
C ALA A 77 -2.24 -20.05 -8.80
N ASN A 78 -3.13 -19.74 -9.75
CA ASN A 78 -3.75 -20.71 -10.64
C ASN A 78 -3.11 -20.56 -12.02
N VAL A 79 -2.24 -21.50 -12.38
CA VAL A 79 -2.03 -21.81 -13.79
C VAL A 79 -3.05 -22.91 -14.06
N ASN A 80 -4.11 -22.56 -14.78
CA ASN A 80 -5.02 -23.56 -15.33
C ASN A 80 -4.29 -24.30 -16.45
#